data_AF-A0A2A2I0D6-F1
#
_entry.id   AF-A0A2A2I0D6-F1
#
_cell.length_a   1.000
_cell.length_b   1.000
_cell.length_c   1.000
_cell.angle_alpha   90.00
_cell.angle_beta   90.00
_cell.angle_gamma   90.00
#
_symmetry.space_group_name_H-M   'P 1'
#
loop_
_entity.id
_entity.type
_entity.pdbx_description
1 polymer ?
#
loop_
_entity_poly.entity_id
_entity_poly.type
_entity_poly.pdbx_seq_one_letter_code
_entity_poly.pdbx_strand_id
1 'polypeptide(L)' 'MPRSYHHLGHADRATIMLMHAEGHSLRAIAERLKRSPSTVSRRGATPYQSRPAL' A
#
# COMPACT_ATOMS: atom_id res chain seq x y z
N MET A 1 9.25 -20.80 7.22
CA MET A 1 8.58 -19.62 7.81
C MET A 1 7.48 -19.18 6.86
N PRO A 2 6.20 -19.44 7.14
CA PRO A 2 5.13 -18.98 6.27
C PRO A 2 5.10 -17.45 6.32
N ARG A 3 5.38 -16.79 5.19
CA ARG A 3 5.18 -15.34 5.07
C ARG A 3 3.68 -15.11 5.13
N SER A 4 3.17 -14.72 6.30
CA SER A 4 1.81 -14.18 6.45
C SER A 4 1.71 -12.90 5.63
N TYR A 5 1.45 -13.06 4.33
CA TYR A 5 1.26 -11.99 3.39
C TYR A 5 -0.08 -11.35 3.73
N HIS A 6 -0.07 -10.42 4.69
CA HIS A 6 -1.24 -9.58 4.93
C HIS A 6 -1.39 -8.67 3.71
N HIS A 7 -2.40 -8.95 2.91
CA HIS A 7 -2.74 -8.09 1.81
C HIS A 7 -3.10 -6.70 2.38
N LEU A 8 -2.40 -5.63 1.99
CA LEU A 8 -2.94 -4.28 2.15
C LEU A 8 -4.36 -4.27 1.61
N GLY A 9 -5.27 -3.85 2.48
CA GLY A 9 -6.66 -3.64 2.11
C GLY A 9 -6.81 -2.42 1.21
N HIS A 10 -8.05 -2.19 0.78
CA HIS A 10 -8.42 -1.01 -0.01
C HIS A 10 -8.08 0.30 0.71
N ALA A 11 -8.35 0.37 2.03
CA ALA A 11 -8.05 1.55 2.84
C ALA A 11 -6.54 1.86 2.95
N ASP A 12 -5.71 0.83 3.14
CA ASP A 12 -4.26 1.00 3.20
C ASP A 12 -3.72 1.54 1.86
N ARG A 13 -4.24 1.03 0.74
CA ARG A 13 -3.87 1.50 -0.60
C ARG A 13 -4.29 2.94 -0.85
N ALA A 14 -5.52 3.32 -0.48
CA ALA A 14 -5.99 4.69 -0.57
C ALA A 14 -5.10 5.65 0.25
N THR A 15 -4.71 5.22 1.46
CA THR A 15 -3.80 5.97 2.32
C THR A 15 -2.42 6.14 1.68
N ILE A 16 -1.85 5.09 1.07
CA ILE A 16 -0.59 5.20 0.31
C ILE A 16 -0.72 6.24 -0.80
N MET A 17 -1.76 6.13 -1.63
CA MET A 17 -1.93 7.00 -2.80
C MET A 17 -2.09 8.47 -2.40
N LEU A 18 -2.93 8.73 -1.39
CA LEU A 18 -3.15 10.08 -0.87
C LEU A 18 -1.87 10.68 -0.30
N MET A 19 -1.24 9.99 0.65
CA MET A 19 -0.04 10.51 1.31
C MET A 19 1.14 10.66 0.34
N HIS A 20 1.27 9.76 -0.64
CA HIS A 20 2.30 9.88 -1.67
C HIS A 20 2.04 11.07 -2.60
N ALA A 21 0.77 11.35 -2.95
CA ALA A 21 0.40 12.54 -3.72
C ALA A 21 0.66 13.84 -2.94
N GLU A 22 0.54 13.80 -1.61
CA GLU A 22 0.90 14.88 -0.70
C GLU A 22 2.43 15.03 -0.50
N GLY A 23 3.24 14.15 -1.11
CA GLY A 23 4.70 14.22 -1.05
C GLY A 23 5.33 13.53 0.17
N HIS A 24 4.58 12.75 0.93
CA HIS A 24 5.13 11.99 2.06
C HIS A 24 6.05 10.86 1.60
N SER A 25 7.13 10.63 2.36
CA SER A 25 8.04 9.51 2.12
C SER A 25 7.37 8.16 2.40
N LEU A 26 7.80 7.11 1.71
CA LEU A 26 7.33 5.74 1.93
C LEU A 26 7.52 5.26 3.38
N ARG A 27 8.52 5.80 4.10
CA ARG A 27 8.73 5.51 5.53
C ARG A 27 7.60 6.08 6.39
N ALA A 28 7.25 7.36 6.20
CA ALA A 28 6.16 8.00 6.93
C ALA A 28 4.81 7.28 6.67
N ILE A 29 4.58 6.87 5.42
CA ILE A 29 3.40 6.09 5.03
C ILE A 29 3.38 4.72 5.71
N ALA A 30 4.53 4.03 5.79
CA ALA A 30 4.65 2.74 6.43
C ALA A 30 4.39 2.81 7.95
N GLU A 31 4.92 3.84 8.61
CA GLU A 31 4.64 4.13 10.03
C GLU A 31 3.16 4.38 10.28
N ARG A 32 2.52 5.21 9.43
CA ARG A 32 1.07 5.50 9.52
C ARG A 32 0.21 4.25 9.40
N LEU A 33 0.61 3.31 8.54
CA LEU A 33 -0.08 2.04 8.29
C LEU A 33 0.33 0.92 9.26
N LYS A 34 1.29 1.16 10.16
CA LYS A 34 1.91 0.14 11.02
C LYS A 34 2.39 -1.07 10.21
N ARG A 35 2.96 -0.81 9.02
CA ARG A 35 3.52 -1.83 8.11
C ARG A 35 5.00 -1.59 7.87
N SER A 36 5.69 -2.60 7.34
CA SER A 36 7.07 -2.40 6.92
C SER A 36 7.14 -1.54 5.64
N PRO A 37 8.18 -0.71 5.46
CA PRO A 37 8.40 0.05 4.23
C PRO A 37 8.44 -0.85 2.97
N SER A 38 8.96 -2.07 3.13
CA SER A 38 9.01 -3.09 2.07
C SER A 38 7.63 -3.62 1.65
N THR A 39 6.62 -3.53 2.52
CA THR A 39 5.22 -3.87 2.19
C THR A 39 4.56 -2.76 1.37
N VAL A 40 4.81 -1.51 1.77
CA VAL A 40 4.30 -0.31 1.08
C VAL A 40 4.88 -0.19 -0.32
N SER A 41 6.21 -0.27 -0.45
CA SER A 41 6.92 -0.18 -1.74
C SER A 41 6.44 -1.23 -2.76
N ARG A 42 6.24 -2.47 -2.32
CA ARG A 42 5.84 -3.58 -3.20
C ARG A 42 4.41 -3.46 -3.73
N ARG A 43 3.53 -2.73 -3.03
CA ARG A 43 2.09 -2.62 -3.36
C ARG A 43 1.66 -1.25 -3.84
N GLY A 44 2.41 -0.19 -3.55
CA GLY A 44 2.16 1.14 -4.10
C GLY A 44 2.34 1.21 -5.62
N ALA A 45 3.13 0.28 -6.20
CA ALA A 45 3.39 0.21 -7.63
C ALA A 45 2.35 -0.60 -8.43
N THR A 46 1.42 -1.31 -7.79
CA THR A 46 0.36 -2.00 -8.53
C THR A 46 -0.81 -1.04 -8.75
N PRO A 47 -1.08 -0.58 -9.98
CA PRO A 47 -2.32 0.12 -10.28
C PRO A 47 -3.49 -0.79 -9.91
N TYR A 48 -4.57 -0.19 -9.42
CA TYR A 48 -5.83 -0.88 -9.19
C TYR A 48 -6.21 -1.56 -10.52
N GLN A 49 -6.01 -2.87 -10.62
CA GLN A 49 -6.64 -3.63 -11.68
C GLN A 49 -8.14 -3.55 -11.39
N SER A 50 -8.80 -2.59 -12.02
CA SER A 50 -10.22 -2.64 -12.29
C SER A 50 -10.47 -4.01 -12.93
N ARG A 51 -10.98 -4.96 -12.15
CA ARG A 51 -11.53 -6.18 -12.73
C ARG A 51 -12.63 -5.69 -13.69
N PRO A 52 -12.60 -6.03 -14.99
CA PRO A 52 -13.77 -5.80 -15.80
C PRO A 52 -14.90 -6.59 -15.15
N ALA A 53 -15.99 -5.90 -14.81
CA ALA A 53 -17.23 -6.56 -14.47
C ALA A 53 -17.63 -7.40 -15.70
N LEU A 54 -17.66 -8.73 -15.52
CA LEU A 54 -18.31 -9.64 -16.45
C LEU A 54 -19.82 -9.56 -16.23
#